data_AF-A0A1D6FIJ4-F1
#
_entry.id   AF-A0A1D6FIJ4-F1
#
_cell.length_a   1.000
_cell.length_b   1.000
_cell.length_c   1.000
_cell.angle_alpha   90.00
_cell.angle_beta   90.00
_cell.angle_gamma   90.00
#
_symmetry.space_group_name_H-M   'P 1'
#
loop_
_entity.id
_entity.type
_entity.pdbx_description
1 polymer ?
#
loop_
_entity_poly.entity_id
_entity_poly.type
_entity_poly.pdbx_seq_one_letter_code
_entity_poly.pdbx_strand_id
1 'polypeptide(L)'
;MARYFRSSNLASRIFDRQLISPLPGATVNTIRQFYENLVPSYTIYDIDCPDYSFRKFTDDGKYLVAFSRNHQDLIVYRPIWFTYSCNEECETHELPPKAKKFDSFFKQLYSIPLASSNEYICKDFFLYMECHRFGLFATSTAQSNESTATEGAIHGVPLIEKITFHLVRLEDGVILDEKAFCNDFINLAHSIGAYMYEDLLCIVSLRYQTIHILQIRDSGNLVEVRNIGAFCREDDELFLHSHIQVYANLSTVTLLDFMYLRLGLHFLGVHYCTH
;
A
#
# COMPACT_ATOMS: atom_id res chain seq x y z
N MET A 1 24.89 -1.59 31.07
CA MET A 1 25.96 -1.68 30.05
C MET A 1 25.99 -0.34 29.34
N ALA A 2 27.05 0.44 29.52
CA ALA A 2 27.09 1.84 29.11
C ALA A 2 26.89 1.97 27.59
N ARG A 3 25.82 2.68 27.19
CA ARG A 3 25.60 3.10 25.81
C ARG A 3 26.72 4.09 25.51
N TYR A 4 27.80 3.63 24.87
CA TYR A 4 28.84 4.53 24.35
C TYR A 4 28.14 5.64 23.57
N PHE A 5 28.32 6.88 24.01
CA PHE A 5 27.89 8.05 23.25
C PHE A 5 28.62 7.99 21.91
N ARG A 6 27.92 7.54 20.86
CA ARG A 6 28.46 7.56 19.51
C ARG A 6 28.45 9.00 19.03
N SER A 7 29.58 9.46 18.53
CA SER A 7 29.68 10.80 17.94
C SER A 7 28.57 11.01 16.91
N SER A 8 27.87 12.15 17.00
CA SER A 8 26.90 12.56 15.98
C SER A 8 27.58 13.14 14.74
N ASN A 9 28.88 13.45 14.83
CA ASN A 9 29.68 14.01 13.74
C ASN A 9 29.78 13.03 12.56
N LEU A 10 29.32 13.47 11.39
CA LEU A 10 29.30 12.66 10.17
C LEU A 10 30.72 12.29 9.70
N ALA A 11 31.68 13.20 9.79
CA ALA A 11 33.06 12.96 9.36
C ALA A 11 33.73 11.88 10.22
N SER A 12 33.57 11.94 11.55
CA SER A 12 34.04 10.89 12.46
C SER A 12 33.43 9.53 12.10
N ARG A 13 32.11 9.49 11.85
CA ARG A 13 31.41 8.25 11.50
C ARG A 13 31.81 7.67 10.14
N ILE A 14 32.11 8.52 9.15
CA ILE A 14 32.63 8.09 7.86
C ILE A 14 34.01 7.45 8.04
N PHE A 15 34.89 8.08 8.82
CA PHE A 15 36.22 7.57 9.12
C PHE A 15 36.17 6.23 9.86
N ASP A 16 35.31 6.14 10.89
CA ASP A 16 35.06 4.90 11.61
C ASP A 16 34.56 3.79 10.67
N ARG A 17 33.65 4.09 9.73
CA ARG A 17 33.15 3.12 8.74
C ARG A 17 34.26 2.63 7.79
N GLN A 18 35.22 3.48 7.45
CA GLN A 18 36.32 3.12 6.55
C GLN A 18 37.36 2.22 7.22
N LEU A 19 37.57 2.39 8.53
CA LEU A 19 38.62 1.70 9.28
C LEU A 19 38.13 0.53 10.11
N ILE A 20 36.89 0.58 10.60
CA ILE A 20 36.35 -0.37 11.57
C ILE A 20 35.35 -1.28 10.85
N SER A 21 35.70 -2.56 10.77
CA SER A 21 34.74 -3.58 10.36
C SER A 21 33.74 -3.84 11.49
N PRO A 22 32.43 -3.92 11.20
CA PRO A 22 31.44 -4.25 12.20
C PRO A 22 31.68 -5.67 12.74
N LEU A 23 31.29 -5.89 14.00
CA LEU A 23 31.26 -7.23 14.59
C LEU A 23 30.41 -8.17 13.72
N PRO A 24 30.73 -9.48 13.68
CA PRO A 24 29.92 -10.46 12.98
C PRO A 24 28.44 -10.35 13.41
N GLY A 25 27.53 -10.25 12.44
CA GLY A 25 26.09 -10.08 12.67
C GLY A 25 25.62 -8.67 13.03
N ALA A 26 26.52 -7.71 13.23
CA ALA A 26 26.15 -6.32 13.57
C ALA A 26 26.12 -5.37 12.37
N THR A 27 26.51 -5.82 11.17
CA THR A 27 26.67 -4.99 9.97
C THR A 27 25.42 -4.16 9.65
N VAL A 28 24.24 -4.77 9.63
CA VAL A 28 22.98 -4.09 9.29
C VAL A 28 22.66 -2.97 10.28
N ASN A 29 22.75 -3.24 11.59
CA ASN A 29 22.47 -2.25 12.63
C ASN A 29 23.47 -1.10 12.60
N THR A 30 24.76 -1.40 12.40
CA THR A 30 25.81 -0.37 12.29
C THR A 30 25.58 0.54 11.09
N ILE A 31 25.20 -0.04 9.93
CA ILE A 31 24.90 0.73 8.72
C ILE A 31 23.66 1.60 8.91
N ARG A 32 22.54 1.05 9.44
CA ARG A 32 21.32 1.84 9.67
C ARG A 32 21.56 3.02 10.61
N GLN A 33 22.28 2.78 11.71
CA GLN A 33 22.64 3.82 12.67
C GLN A 33 23.50 4.92 12.04
N PHE A 34 24.36 4.59 11.08
CA PHE A 34 25.13 5.60 10.34
C PHE A 34 24.20 6.58 9.60
N TYR A 35 23.19 6.06 8.90
CA TYR A 35 22.26 6.85 8.08
C TYR A 35 21.25 7.67 8.89
N GLU A 36 21.05 7.40 10.19
CA GLU A 36 20.24 8.26 11.08
C GLU A 36 20.74 9.71 11.14
N ASN A 37 22.03 9.93 10.89
CA ASN A 37 22.64 11.26 10.92
C ASN A 37 22.79 11.89 9.52
N LEU A 38 22.33 11.22 8.47
CA LEU A 38 22.29 11.76 7.12
C LEU A 38 20.92 12.39 6.89
N VAL A 39 20.89 13.71 6.97
CA VAL A 39 19.70 14.51 6.65
C VAL A 39 19.80 15.02 5.21
N PRO A 40 18.68 15.20 4.50
CA PRO A 40 18.68 15.90 3.22
C PRO A 40 19.34 17.28 3.39
N SER A 41 20.37 17.55 2.59
CA SER A 41 21.16 18.79 2.67
C SER A 41 20.82 19.81 1.59
N TYR A 42 19.97 19.45 0.63
CA TYR A 42 19.63 20.30 -0.52
C TYR A 42 18.23 19.94 -1.06
N THR A 43 17.45 20.98 -1.41
CA THR A 43 16.16 20.85 -2.10
C THR A 43 16.25 21.56 -3.44
N ILE A 44 15.90 20.86 -4.51
CA ILE A 44 15.81 21.43 -5.86
C ILE A 44 14.36 21.89 -6.06
N TYR A 45 14.19 23.17 -6.38
CA TYR A 45 12.89 23.77 -6.69
C TYR A 45 12.70 23.90 -8.21
N ASP A 46 11.46 24.14 -8.62
CA ASP A 46 11.07 24.40 -10.01
C ASP A 46 11.56 23.33 -11.01
N ILE A 47 11.49 22.06 -10.58
CA ILE A 47 11.76 20.92 -11.45
C ILE A 47 10.64 20.86 -12.51
N ASP A 48 11.03 20.79 -13.78
CA ASP A 48 10.13 20.48 -14.88
C ASP A 48 9.63 19.04 -14.71
N CYS A 49 8.41 18.92 -14.18
CA CYS A 49 7.83 17.69 -13.67
C CYS A 49 6.53 17.39 -14.43
N PRO A 50 6.28 16.13 -14.84
CA PRO A 50 5.03 15.78 -15.48
C PRO A 50 3.86 16.01 -14.52
N ASP A 51 2.72 16.37 -15.11
CA ASP A 51 1.49 16.70 -14.41
C ASP A 51 0.74 15.44 -13.97
N TYR A 52 1.38 14.68 -13.08
CA TYR A 52 0.91 13.41 -12.55
C TYR A 52 0.73 13.46 -11.04
N SER A 53 -0.11 12.57 -10.52
CA SER A 53 -0.28 12.37 -9.10
C SER A 53 0.74 11.33 -8.61
N PHE A 54 1.84 11.80 -8.02
CA PHE A 54 2.84 10.92 -7.43
C PHE A 54 2.33 10.30 -6.13
N ARG A 55 2.40 8.97 -6.01
CA ARG A 55 1.87 8.24 -4.87
C ARG A 55 2.92 7.97 -3.80
N LYS A 56 3.84 7.03 -4.06
CA LYS A 56 4.96 6.71 -3.16
C LYS A 56 6.03 5.89 -3.89
N PHE A 57 7.18 5.79 -3.24
CA PHE A 57 8.19 4.80 -3.55
C PHE A 57 7.80 3.43 -2.99
N THR A 58 8.26 2.36 -3.62
CA THR A 58 8.38 1.05 -2.95
C THR A 58 9.43 1.13 -1.85
N ASP A 59 9.30 0.33 -0.78
CA ASP A 59 10.23 0.38 0.35
C ASP A 59 11.67 -0.01 -0.03
N ASP A 60 11.83 -0.79 -1.10
CA ASP A 60 13.14 -1.11 -1.68
C ASP A 60 13.72 0.01 -2.57
N GLY A 61 12.97 1.10 -2.77
CA GLY A 61 13.37 2.29 -3.53
C GLY A 61 13.51 2.05 -5.04
N LYS A 62 13.10 0.89 -5.58
CA LYS A 62 13.27 0.56 -7.00
C LYS A 62 12.24 1.20 -7.92
N TYR A 63 11.06 1.51 -7.39
CA TYR A 63 9.96 2.03 -8.17
C TYR A 63 9.34 3.26 -7.50
N LEU A 64 9.01 4.26 -8.30
CA LEU A 64 8.13 5.37 -7.94
C LEU A 64 6.82 5.21 -8.71
N VAL A 65 5.72 5.11 -7.97
CA VAL A 65 4.38 4.95 -8.52
C VAL A 65 3.69 6.30 -8.65
N ALA A 66 3.08 6.54 -9.80
CA ALA A 66 2.27 7.72 -10.09
C ALA A 66 1.00 7.33 -10.86
N PHE A 67 0.03 8.24 -10.84
CA PHE A 67 -1.21 8.13 -11.60
C PHE A 67 -1.37 9.31 -12.53
N SER A 68 -1.98 9.09 -13.69
CA SER A 68 -2.30 10.16 -14.62
C SER A 68 -3.24 11.18 -13.97
N ARG A 69 -3.27 12.41 -14.47
CA ARG A 69 -4.14 13.49 -13.96
C ARG A 69 -5.62 13.12 -13.98
N ASN A 70 -6.07 12.37 -14.99
CA ASN A 70 -7.44 11.88 -15.09
C ASN A 70 -7.71 10.61 -14.26
N HIS A 71 -6.72 10.12 -13.50
CA HIS A 71 -6.80 8.90 -12.70
C HIS A 71 -7.23 7.67 -13.51
N GLN A 72 -6.70 7.50 -14.73
CA GLN A 72 -6.98 6.34 -15.58
C GLN A 72 -5.77 5.43 -15.78
N ASP A 73 -4.58 6.03 -15.84
CA ASP A 73 -3.35 5.31 -16.14
C ASP A 73 -2.48 5.19 -14.88
N LEU A 74 -1.91 4.00 -14.71
CA LEU A 74 -0.78 3.75 -13.82
C LEU A 74 0.50 4.08 -14.56
N ILE A 75 1.36 4.89 -13.94
CA ILE A 75 2.70 5.21 -14.42
C ILE A 75 3.70 4.76 -13.38
N VAL A 76 4.70 3.98 -13.81
CA VAL A 76 5.77 3.52 -12.93
C VAL A 76 7.12 4.02 -13.45
N TYR A 77 7.88 4.61 -12.55
CA TYR A 77 9.21 5.12 -12.80
C TYR A 77 10.26 4.30 -12.08
N ARG A 78 11.44 4.16 -12.71
CA ARG A 78 12.66 3.69 -12.08
C ARG A 78 13.50 4.89 -11.64
N PRO A 79 13.80 5.04 -10.35
CA PRO A 79 14.79 6.00 -9.88
C PRO A 79 16.15 5.63 -10.47
N ILE A 80 16.73 6.54 -11.24
CA ILE A 80 18.09 6.42 -11.79
C ILE A 80 19.11 7.23 -10.98
N TRP A 81 18.62 8.14 -10.14
CA TRP A 81 19.37 9.06 -9.29
C TRP A 81 20.32 9.96 -10.08
N PHE A 82 20.24 11.27 -9.84
CA PHE A 82 21.15 12.19 -10.50
C PHE A 82 22.54 12.09 -9.86
N THR A 83 23.46 11.37 -10.52
CA THR A 83 24.88 11.35 -10.14
C THR A 83 25.60 12.53 -10.78
N TYR A 84 25.95 13.51 -9.95
CA TYR A 84 26.80 14.64 -10.32
C TYR A 84 27.92 14.78 -9.30
N SER A 85 29.16 14.91 -9.79
CA SER A 85 30.32 15.25 -9.00
C SER A 85 30.85 16.59 -9.51
N CYS A 86 30.90 17.62 -8.66
CA CYS A 86 31.63 18.83 -9.01
C CYS A 86 33.12 18.51 -8.89
N ASN A 87 33.83 18.51 -10.02
CA ASN A 87 35.29 18.50 -10.02
C ASN A 87 35.73 19.96 -10.21
N GLU A 88 36.67 20.38 -9.37
CA GLU A 88 37.25 21.73 -9.28
C GLU A 88 36.39 22.76 -8.55
N GLU A 89 37.04 23.81 -8.05
CA GLU A 89 36.54 24.82 -7.12
C GLU A 89 35.19 25.38 -7.59
N CYS A 90 34.12 24.75 -7.11
CA CYS A 90 32.73 25.05 -7.44
C CYS A 90 32.37 26.39 -6.78
N GLU A 91 32.80 27.51 -7.37
CA GLU A 91 32.50 28.86 -6.87
C GLU A 91 30.99 29.17 -6.92
N THR A 92 30.22 28.35 -7.64
CA THR A 92 28.77 28.43 -7.73
C THR A 92 28.14 27.13 -7.22
N HIS A 93 27.28 27.24 -6.20
CA HIS A 93 26.38 26.15 -5.76
C HIS A 93 25.30 25.78 -6.81
N GLU A 94 25.56 26.05 -8.09
CA GLU A 94 24.61 25.85 -9.16
C GLU A 94 24.68 24.42 -9.66
N LEU A 95 23.58 23.69 -9.50
CA LEU A 95 23.43 22.38 -10.10
C LEU A 95 23.38 22.51 -11.63
N PRO A 96 23.89 21.52 -12.37
CA PRO A 96 23.84 21.53 -13.82
C PRO A 96 22.39 21.67 -14.31
N PRO A 97 22.13 22.28 -15.49
CA PRO A 97 20.77 22.49 -16.00
C PRO A 97 19.93 21.22 -16.08
N LYS A 98 20.59 20.06 -16.27
CA LYS A 98 19.94 18.75 -16.28
C LYS A 98 19.27 18.41 -14.94
N ALA A 99 19.76 18.91 -13.80
CA ALA A 99 19.14 18.72 -12.49
C ALA A 99 17.77 19.39 -12.34
N LYS A 100 17.38 20.30 -13.25
CA LYS A 100 16.04 20.90 -13.28
C LYS A 100 15.00 20.07 -14.04
N LYS A 101 15.35 18.86 -14.50
CA LYS A 101 14.43 17.97 -15.24
C LYS A 101 14.09 16.75 -14.41
N PHE A 102 12.81 16.40 -14.31
CA PHE A 102 12.36 15.21 -13.60
C PHE A 102 13.00 13.92 -14.16
N ASP A 103 13.09 13.82 -15.49
CA ASP A 103 13.66 12.65 -16.18
C ASP A 103 15.16 12.40 -15.89
N SER A 104 15.83 13.36 -15.27
CA SER A 104 17.21 13.20 -14.80
C SER A 104 17.33 12.35 -13.55
N PHE A 105 16.23 12.22 -12.78
CA PHE A 105 16.15 11.43 -11.56
C PHE A 105 15.35 10.15 -11.76
N PHE A 106 14.38 10.17 -12.68
CA PHE A 106 13.41 9.11 -12.85
C PHE A 106 13.26 8.75 -14.33
N LYS A 107 13.42 7.47 -14.66
CA LYS A 107 13.12 6.96 -15.99
C LYS A 107 11.75 6.31 -15.97
N GLN A 108 10.81 6.77 -16.80
CA GLN A 108 9.53 6.08 -16.97
C GLN A 108 9.77 4.67 -17.51
N LEU A 109 9.25 3.66 -16.81
CA LEU A 109 9.31 2.26 -17.26
C LEU A 109 8.14 1.96 -18.20
N TYR A 110 6.93 2.27 -17.76
CA TYR A 110 5.71 2.04 -18.51
C TYR A 110 4.59 2.96 -18.03
N SER A 111 3.56 3.07 -18.86
CA SER A 111 2.28 3.67 -18.54
C SER A 111 1.20 2.75 -19.11
N ILE A 112 0.28 2.30 -18.26
CA ILE A 112 -0.78 1.35 -18.62
C ILE A 112 -2.14 1.88 -18.14
N PRO A 113 -3.22 1.69 -18.90
CA PRO A 113 -4.57 1.98 -18.42
C PRO A 113 -4.97 0.95 -17.37
N LEU A 114 -5.33 1.40 -16.16
CA LEU A 114 -5.94 0.54 -15.13
C LEU A 114 -7.45 0.74 -15.08
N ALA A 115 -7.91 1.98 -15.19
CA ALA A 115 -9.33 2.27 -15.21
C ALA A 115 -9.84 2.34 -16.65
N SER A 116 -11.09 1.94 -16.85
CA SER A 116 -11.77 2.06 -18.13
C SER A 116 -13.15 2.68 -17.95
N SER A 117 -13.68 3.26 -19.02
CA SER A 117 -15.04 3.81 -19.04
C SER A 117 -15.29 4.89 -17.97
N ASN A 118 -16.18 4.64 -17.01
CA ASN A 118 -16.56 5.54 -15.92
C ASN A 118 -15.84 5.24 -14.59
N GLU A 119 -14.85 4.33 -14.61
CA GLU A 119 -14.02 4.03 -13.44
C GLU A 119 -12.84 5.01 -13.34
N TYR A 120 -12.38 5.22 -12.11
CA TYR A 120 -11.18 5.98 -11.79
C TYR A 120 -10.30 5.18 -10.83
N ILE A 121 -8.99 5.33 -10.94
CA ILE A 121 -8.02 4.79 -9.99
C ILE A 121 -8.29 5.41 -8.61
N CYS A 122 -8.41 4.56 -7.60
CA CYS A 122 -8.48 4.97 -6.20
C CYS A 122 -7.10 5.48 -5.76
N LYS A 123 -6.81 6.77 -5.99
CA LYS A 123 -5.49 7.40 -5.77
C LYS A 123 -4.91 7.19 -4.37
N ASP A 124 -5.75 6.90 -3.38
CA ASP A 124 -5.37 6.69 -1.98
C ASP A 124 -5.12 5.23 -1.60
N PHE A 125 -5.18 4.32 -2.58
CA PHE A 125 -4.97 2.90 -2.41
C PHE A 125 -3.82 2.39 -3.27
N PHE A 126 -2.80 1.83 -2.61
CA PHE A 126 -1.73 1.10 -3.26
C PHE A 126 -1.00 0.24 -2.22
N LEU A 127 -1.08 -1.07 -2.40
CA LEU A 127 -0.35 -2.07 -1.60
C LEU A 127 0.64 -2.81 -2.51
N TYR A 128 1.71 -3.38 -1.95
CA TYR A 128 2.63 -4.27 -2.68
C TYR A 128 3.16 -5.34 -1.74
N MET A 129 3.41 -6.52 -2.29
CA MET A 129 3.93 -7.64 -1.52
C MET A 129 5.33 -7.34 -1.00
N GLU A 130 5.74 -8.00 0.09
CA GLU A 130 7.09 -7.87 0.65
C GLU A 130 8.19 -8.28 -0.35
N CYS A 131 7.89 -9.18 -1.29
CA CYS A 131 8.80 -9.52 -2.39
C CYS A 131 8.97 -8.38 -3.42
N HIS A 132 8.18 -7.30 -3.31
CA HIS A 132 8.14 -6.12 -4.19
C HIS A 132 7.95 -6.44 -5.69
N ARG A 133 7.44 -7.63 -6.00
CA ARG A 133 7.20 -8.09 -7.37
C ARG A 133 5.83 -7.67 -7.90
N PHE A 134 4.84 -7.71 -7.02
CA PHE A 134 3.44 -7.42 -7.35
C PHE A 134 2.93 -6.21 -6.56
N GLY A 135 2.20 -5.34 -7.25
CA GLY A 135 1.46 -4.23 -6.70
C GLY A 135 -0.04 -4.47 -6.85
N LEU A 136 -0.79 -4.13 -5.82
CA LEU A 136 -2.25 -4.18 -5.80
C LEU A 136 -2.78 -2.75 -5.89
N PHE A 137 -3.57 -2.51 -6.94
CA PHE A 137 -4.23 -1.25 -7.23
C PHE A 137 -5.74 -1.45 -7.19
N ALA A 138 -6.49 -0.35 -7.14
CA ALA A 138 -7.93 -0.42 -7.20
C ALA A 138 -8.48 0.68 -8.11
N THR A 139 -9.55 0.34 -8.82
CA THR A 139 -10.39 1.27 -9.58
C THR A 139 -11.82 1.19 -9.06
N SER A 140 -12.54 2.29 -9.17
CA SER A 140 -13.94 2.34 -8.77
C SER A 140 -14.75 3.28 -9.66
N THR A 141 -16.03 2.97 -9.84
CA THR A 141 -17.00 3.95 -10.34
C THR A 141 -17.22 5.04 -9.28
N ALA A 142 -17.93 6.12 -9.68
CA ALA A 142 -18.36 7.13 -8.72
C ALA A 142 -19.25 6.52 -7.64
N GLN A 143 -19.10 7.02 -6.40
CA GLN A 143 -19.98 6.66 -5.30
C GLN A 143 -21.38 7.23 -5.52
N SER A 144 -22.39 6.39 -5.32
CA SER A 144 -23.79 6.75 -5.27
C SER A 144 -24.32 6.65 -3.84
N ASN A 145 -25.17 7.60 -3.44
CA ASN A 145 -25.86 7.56 -2.14
C ASN A 145 -27.22 6.85 -2.23
N GLU A 146 -27.53 6.24 -3.37
CA GLU A 146 -28.76 5.46 -3.56
C GLU A 146 -28.75 4.23 -2.65
N SER A 147 -29.57 4.28 -1.61
CA SER A 147 -29.71 3.26 -0.58
C SER A 147 -30.80 2.24 -0.92
N THR A 148 -30.82 1.77 -2.18
CA THR A 148 -31.75 0.70 -2.56
C THR A 148 -31.42 -0.54 -1.73
N ALA A 149 -32.38 -0.93 -0.89
CA ALA A 149 -32.26 -2.08 0.00
C ALA A 149 -32.24 -3.36 -0.84
N THR A 150 -31.03 -3.74 -1.26
CA THR A 150 -30.77 -5.07 -1.82
C THR A 150 -30.66 -6.04 -0.65
N GLU A 151 -31.13 -7.27 -0.84
CA GLU A 151 -31.08 -8.32 0.17
C GLU A 151 -29.64 -8.50 0.70
N GLY A 152 -29.48 -8.49 2.03
CA GLY A 152 -28.17 -8.59 2.70
C GLY A 152 -27.35 -7.30 2.82
N ALA A 153 -27.76 -6.19 2.20
CA ALA A 153 -27.06 -4.91 2.32
C ALA A 153 -27.46 -4.14 3.59
N ILE A 154 -26.48 -3.54 4.29
CA ILE A 154 -26.75 -2.64 5.41
C ILE A 154 -27.41 -1.34 4.90
N HIS A 155 -28.52 -0.96 5.52
CA HIS A 155 -29.19 0.30 5.22
C HIS A 155 -28.33 1.51 5.62
N GLY A 156 -28.24 2.51 4.73
CA GLY A 156 -27.50 3.74 4.97
C GLY A 156 -26.00 3.69 4.62
N VAL A 157 -25.47 2.52 4.26
CA VAL A 157 -24.11 2.42 3.70
C VAL A 157 -24.12 2.84 2.23
N PRO A 158 -23.17 3.67 1.75
CA PRO A 158 -23.10 4.07 0.35
C PRO A 158 -23.00 2.90 -0.63
N LEU A 159 -23.20 3.20 -1.91
CA LEU A 159 -23.07 2.25 -3.02
C LEU A 159 -21.91 2.67 -3.93
N ILE A 160 -21.05 1.74 -4.29
CA ILE A 160 -20.20 1.86 -5.47
C ILE A 160 -20.58 0.71 -6.39
N GLU A 161 -21.01 1.04 -7.61
CA GLU A 161 -21.51 0.06 -8.58
C GLU A 161 -20.45 -1.00 -8.89
N LYS A 162 -19.20 -0.60 -9.05
CA LYS A 162 -18.08 -1.51 -9.30
C LYS A 162 -16.79 -0.99 -8.68
N ILE A 163 -16.15 -1.86 -7.91
CA ILE A 163 -14.80 -1.69 -7.35
C ILE A 163 -13.96 -2.87 -7.86
N THR A 164 -12.85 -2.60 -8.54
CA THR A 164 -11.99 -3.65 -9.09
C THR A 164 -10.60 -3.54 -8.50
N PHE A 165 -10.10 -4.62 -7.91
CA PHE A 165 -8.71 -4.74 -7.49
C PHE A 165 -7.89 -5.35 -8.63
N HIS A 166 -6.78 -4.70 -8.96
CA HIS A 166 -5.88 -5.09 -10.05
C HIS A 166 -4.55 -5.55 -9.47
N LEU A 167 -4.16 -6.79 -9.75
CA LEU A 167 -2.85 -7.32 -9.42
C LEU A 167 -1.90 -7.05 -10.60
N VAL A 168 -0.89 -6.21 -10.38
CA VAL A 168 0.03 -5.76 -11.42
C VAL A 168 1.45 -6.19 -11.09
N ARG A 169 2.19 -6.70 -12.08
CA ARG A 169 3.62 -6.91 -11.95
C ARG A 169 4.36 -5.57 -12.10
N LEU A 170 5.12 -5.19 -11.08
CA LEU A 170 5.77 -3.88 -11.01
C LEU A 170 6.96 -3.71 -11.99
N GLU A 171 7.49 -4.82 -12.50
CA GLU A 171 8.64 -4.80 -13.40
C GLU A 171 8.29 -4.33 -14.82
N ASP A 172 7.16 -4.82 -15.35
CA ASP A 172 6.77 -4.67 -16.76
C ASP A 172 5.35 -4.09 -16.95
N GLY A 173 4.57 -3.93 -15.87
CA GLY A 173 3.22 -3.38 -15.93
C GLY A 173 2.18 -4.35 -16.42
N VAL A 174 2.46 -5.66 -16.45
CA VAL A 174 1.46 -6.64 -16.84
C VAL A 174 0.41 -6.77 -15.73
N ILE A 175 -0.86 -6.56 -16.08
CA ILE A 175 -2.01 -6.89 -15.22
C ILE A 175 -2.14 -8.42 -15.24
N LEU A 176 -1.98 -9.04 -14.08
CA LEU A 176 -1.94 -10.49 -13.93
C LEU A 176 -3.31 -11.07 -13.62
N ASP A 177 -4.08 -10.39 -12.75
CA ASP A 177 -5.39 -10.83 -12.33
C ASP A 177 -6.22 -9.65 -11.79
N GLU A 178 -7.54 -9.83 -11.73
CA GLU A 178 -8.48 -8.84 -11.22
C GLU A 178 -9.57 -9.46 -10.34
N LYS A 179 -9.97 -8.75 -9.29
CA LYS A 179 -11.14 -9.10 -8.46
C LYS A 179 -12.11 -7.93 -8.40
N ALA A 180 -13.27 -8.08 -9.01
CA ALA A 180 -14.34 -7.10 -8.99
C ALA A 180 -15.35 -7.38 -7.86
N PHE A 181 -15.78 -6.31 -7.20
CA PHE A 181 -16.88 -6.25 -6.25
C PHE A 181 -17.94 -5.33 -6.83
N CYS A 182 -19.16 -5.85 -6.97
CA CYS A 182 -20.27 -5.11 -7.56
C CYS A 182 -21.26 -4.69 -6.48
N ASN A 183 -21.80 -3.48 -6.61
CA ASN A 183 -22.80 -2.92 -5.72
C ASN A 183 -22.40 -2.97 -4.24
N ASP A 184 -21.12 -2.70 -3.95
CA ASP A 184 -20.55 -2.79 -2.61
C ASP A 184 -19.96 -1.45 -2.17
N PHE A 185 -19.53 -1.36 -0.92
CA PHE A 185 -18.75 -0.26 -0.39
C PHE A 185 -17.54 -0.81 0.37
N ILE A 186 -16.37 -0.60 -0.23
CA ILE A 186 -15.07 -0.91 0.38
C ILE A 186 -14.34 0.41 0.56
N ASN A 187 -14.01 0.76 1.81
CA ASN A 187 -13.39 2.04 2.11
C ASN A 187 -11.89 2.05 1.77
N LEU A 188 -11.56 2.40 0.54
CA LEU A 188 -10.17 2.42 0.07
C LEU A 188 -9.39 3.68 0.47
N ALA A 189 -10.03 4.66 1.11
CA ALA A 189 -9.34 5.84 1.61
C ALA A 189 -8.28 5.42 2.63
N HIS A 190 -7.05 5.86 2.41
CA HIS A 190 -5.88 5.50 3.23
C HIS A 190 -5.68 3.98 3.40
N SER A 191 -6.17 3.17 2.45
CA SER A 191 -6.09 1.70 2.51
C SER A 191 -6.76 1.06 3.74
N ILE A 192 -7.79 1.68 4.30
CA ILE A 192 -8.49 1.18 5.51
C ILE A 192 -9.32 -0.08 5.21
N GLY A 193 -9.84 -0.22 3.99
CA GLY A 193 -10.73 -1.30 3.59
C GLY A 193 -10.03 -2.52 3.03
N ALA A 194 -8.70 -2.50 2.90
CA ALA A 194 -7.94 -3.64 2.42
C ALA A 194 -6.54 -3.69 3.05
N TYR A 195 -6.18 -4.85 3.56
CA TYR A 195 -4.93 -5.10 4.27
C TYR A 195 -4.23 -6.31 3.68
N MET A 196 -2.90 -6.28 3.68
CA MET A 196 -2.10 -7.39 3.18
C MET A 196 -1.05 -7.78 4.21
N TYR A 197 -0.87 -9.09 4.36
CA TYR A 197 0.15 -9.69 5.20
C TYR A 197 0.74 -10.88 4.46
N GLU A 198 2.04 -10.82 4.19
CA GLU A 198 2.75 -11.76 3.33
C GLU A 198 2.05 -11.90 1.96
N ASP A 199 1.36 -13.01 1.72
CA ASP A 199 0.61 -13.32 0.51
C ASP A 199 -0.92 -13.29 0.70
N LEU A 200 -1.40 -13.01 1.92
CA LEU A 200 -2.83 -12.93 2.24
C LEU A 200 -3.34 -11.49 2.14
N LEU A 201 -4.42 -11.32 1.42
CA LEU A 201 -5.14 -10.07 1.21
C LEU A 201 -6.51 -10.15 1.86
N CYS A 202 -6.77 -9.29 2.82
CA CYS A 202 -8.06 -9.12 3.47
C CYS A 202 -8.75 -7.88 2.92
N ILE A 203 -9.96 -8.01 2.38
CA ILE A 203 -10.79 -6.92 1.85
C ILE A 203 -12.09 -6.86 2.65
N VAL A 204 -12.43 -5.68 3.16
CA VAL A 204 -13.59 -5.47 4.02
C VAL A 204 -14.74 -4.85 3.23
N SER A 205 -15.74 -5.67 2.93
CA SER A 205 -17.04 -5.26 2.42
C SER A 205 -17.86 -4.69 3.58
N LEU A 206 -18.03 -3.36 3.61
CA LEU A 206 -18.83 -2.70 4.64
C LEU A 206 -20.32 -2.84 4.36
N ARG A 207 -20.74 -2.85 3.10
CA ARG A 207 -22.16 -2.93 2.75
C ARG A 207 -22.74 -4.31 3.06
N TYR A 208 -21.95 -5.38 2.92
CA TYR A 208 -22.39 -6.76 3.19
C TYR A 208 -21.78 -7.37 4.44
N GLN A 209 -21.12 -6.57 5.30
CA GLN A 209 -20.47 -7.04 6.55
C GLN A 209 -19.59 -8.28 6.35
N THR A 210 -18.85 -8.32 5.24
CA THR A 210 -18.08 -9.51 4.85
C THR A 210 -16.60 -9.17 4.71
N ILE A 211 -15.74 -10.01 5.28
CA ILE A 211 -14.29 -9.96 5.08
C ILE A 211 -13.95 -11.03 4.04
N HIS A 212 -13.48 -10.59 2.89
CA HIS A 212 -12.95 -11.45 1.85
C HIS A 212 -11.46 -11.69 2.09
N ILE A 213 -11.06 -12.95 2.21
CA ILE A 213 -9.67 -13.35 2.37
C ILE A 213 -9.24 -14.00 1.06
N LEU A 214 -8.34 -13.34 0.36
CA LEU A 214 -7.71 -13.80 -0.86
C LEU A 214 -6.23 -14.12 -0.61
N GLN A 215 -5.66 -15.00 -1.42
CA GLN A 215 -4.23 -15.32 -1.41
C GLN A 215 -3.64 -15.01 -2.78
N ILE A 216 -2.57 -14.22 -2.79
CA ILE A 216 -1.82 -13.86 -3.99
C ILE A 216 -0.80 -14.97 -4.24
N ARG A 217 -0.98 -15.75 -5.31
CA ARG A 217 -0.05 -16.83 -5.68
C ARG A 217 1.16 -16.27 -6.42
N ASP A 218 2.31 -16.93 -6.31
CA ASP A 218 3.54 -16.60 -7.07
C ASP A 218 3.35 -16.64 -8.60
N SER A 219 2.37 -17.41 -9.06
CA SER A 219 1.94 -17.47 -10.46
C SER A 219 1.27 -16.17 -10.94
N GLY A 220 0.90 -15.26 -10.03
CA GLY A 220 0.20 -14.02 -10.33
C GLY A 220 -1.33 -14.13 -10.32
N ASN A 221 -1.92 -14.99 -9.50
CA ASN A 221 -3.38 -15.16 -9.41
C ASN A 221 -3.89 -14.75 -8.03
N LEU A 222 -5.09 -14.18 -7.98
CA LEU A 222 -5.88 -13.87 -6.78
C LEU A 222 -6.84 -15.02 -6.50
N VAL A 223 -6.53 -15.84 -5.49
CA VAL A 223 -7.36 -16.98 -5.11
C VAL A 223 -8.18 -16.63 -3.88
N GLU A 224 -9.50 -16.66 -3.97
CA GLU A 224 -10.38 -16.51 -2.82
C GLU A 224 -10.26 -17.74 -1.92
N VAL A 225 -9.82 -17.53 -0.68
CA VAL A 225 -9.57 -18.60 0.30
C VAL A 225 -10.75 -18.75 1.24
N ARG A 226 -11.33 -17.63 1.69
CA ARG A 226 -12.42 -17.62 2.66
C ARG A 226 -13.17 -16.31 2.65
N ASN A 227 -14.47 -16.38 2.91
CA ASN A 227 -15.29 -15.23 3.26
C ASN A 227 -15.79 -15.37 4.69
N ILE A 228 -15.71 -14.29 5.47
CA ILE A 228 -16.20 -14.22 6.84
C ILE A 228 -17.30 -13.16 6.88
N GLY A 229 -18.55 -13.59 6.95
CA GLY A 229 -19.73 -12.71 6.97
C GLY A 229 -20.56 -12.92 8.23
N ALA A 230 -21.88 -13.05 8.07
CA ALA A 230 -22.81 -13.38 9.16
C ALA A 230 -22.43 -14.67 9.91
N PHE A 231 -21.83 -15.62 9.19
CA PHE A 231 -21.33 -16.88 9.72
C PHE A 231 -19.81 -16.92 9.62
N CYS A 232 -19.17 -17.46 10.66
CA CYS A 232 -17.73 -17.63 10.68
C CYS A 232 -17.31 -18.92 9.98
N ARG A 233 -18.14 -19.97 10.00
CA ARG A 233 -17.90 -21.26 9.36
C ARG A 233 -19.07 -21.61 8.42
N GLU A 234 -18.77 -22.44 7.43
CA GLU A 234 -19.74 -22.88 6.42
C GLU A 234 -20.89 -23.70 7.04
N ASP A 235 -20.64 -24.38 8.16
CA ASP A 235 -21.59 -25.23 8.88
C ASP A 235 -22.36 -24.50 9.99
N ASP A 236 -22.04 -23.24 10.30
CA ASP A 236 -22.69 -22.48 11.38
C ASP A 236 -24.21 -22.37 11.18
N GLU A 237 -24.67 -22.25 9.94
CA GLU A 237 -26.10 -22.17 9.61
C GLU A 237 -26.83 -23.47 10.00
N LEU A 238 -26.22 -24.63 9.77
CA LEU A 238 -26.76 -25.93 10.17
C LEU A 238 -26.82 -26.08 11.69
N PHE A 239 -25.79 -25.61 12.40
CA PHE A 239 -25.79 -25.59 13.86
C PHE A 239 -26.89 -24.66 14.40
N LEU A 240 -27.09 -23.49 13.80
CA LEU A 240 -28.15 -22.60 14.22
C LEU A 240 -29.52 -23.19 13.93
N HIS A 241 -29.76 -23.75 12.75
CA HIS A 241 -31.03 -24.40 12.42
C HIS A 241 -31.33 -25.63 13.30
N SER A 242 -30.31 -26.40 13.70
CA SER A 242 -30.50 -27.53 14.62
C SER A 242 -30.88 -27.08 16.04
N HIS A 243 -30.58 -25.83 16.42
CA HIS A 243 -30.90 -25.26 17.74
C HIS A 243 -32.07 -24.27 17.72
N ILE A 244 -32.46 -23.75 16.55
CA ILE A 244 -33.62 -22.85 16.36
C ILE A 244 -34.95 -23.57 16.64
N GLN A 245 -34.98 -24.90 16.68
CA GLN A 245 -36.13 -25.63 17.25
C GLN A 245 -36.35 -25.40 18.76
N VAL A 246 -35.45 -24.70 19.47
CA VAL A 246 -35.52 -24.55 20.94
C VAL A 246 -35.63 -23.10 21.42
N TYR A 247 -35.19 -22.08 20.67
CA TYR A 247 -35.32 -20.68 21.15
C TYR A 247 -35.62 -19.69 20.02
N ALA A 248 -36.91 -19.36 19.87
CA ALA A 248 -37.31 -18.08 19.28
C ALA A 248 -37.02 -16.96 20.29
N ASN A 249 -36.52 -15.83 19.77
CA ASN A 249 -36.13 -14.59 20.45
C ASN A 249 -34.69 -14.54 21.00
N LEU A 250 -33.75 -14.05 20.19
CA LEU A 250 -32.91 -12.94 20.62
C LEU A 250 -32.36 -12.14 19.44
N SER A 251 -32.30 -10.84 19.65
CA SER A 251 -32.06 -9.73 18.72
C SER A 251 -30.66 -9.70 18.09
N THR A 252 -30.63 -9.17 16.87
CA THR A 252 -29.46 -8.78 16.06
C THR A 252 -28.40 -8.03 16.88
N VAL A 253 -27.20 -8.62 16.99
CA VAL A 253 -26.01 -7.96 17.51
C VAL A 253 -25.30 -7.26 16.35
N THR A 254 -25.12 -5.96 16.46
CA THR A 254 -24.41 -5.11 15.50
C THR A 254 -22.91 -5.46 15.47
N LEU A 255 -22.44 -5.99 14.34
CA LEU A 255 -21.04 -6.38 14.07
C LEU A 255 -20.09 -5.21 13.76
N LEU A 256 -20.60 -3.97 13.69
CA LEU A 256 -19.83 -2.79 13.30
C LEU A 256 -18.66 -2.46 14.24
N ASP A 257 -18.82 -2.65 15.55
CA ASP A 257 -17.75 -2.37 16.53
C ASP A 257 -16.70 -3.49 16.62
N PHE A 258 -17.04 -4.73 16.25
CA PHE A 258 -16.10 -5.86 16.32
C PHE A 258 -15.19 -5.98 15.09
N MET A 259 -15.66 -5.59 13.89
CA MET A 259 -14.87 -5.71 12.66
C MET A 259 -13.63 -4.79 12.65
N TYR A 260 -13.76 -3.55 13.11
CA TYR A 260 -12.63 -2.61 13.19
C TYR A 260 -11.66 -2.92 14.33
N LEU A 261 -12.16 -3.39 15.49
CA LEU A 261 -11.31 -3.66 16.65
C LEU A 261 -10.45 -4.93 16.47
N ARG A 262 -10.94 -5.95 15.75
CA ARG A 262 -10.24 -7.25 15.66
C ARG A 262 -9.16 -7.30 14.59
N LEU A 263 -9.29 -6.57 13.47
CA LEU A 263 -8.19 -6.43 12.50
C LEU A 263 -7.01 -5.64 13.10
N GLY A 264 -7.27 -4.65 13.97
CA GLY A 264 -6.24 -3.94 14.73
C GLY A 264 -5.54 -4.76 15.82
N LEU A 265 -6.10 -5.91 16.24
CA LEU A 265 -5.52 -6.76 17.29
C LEU A 265 -4.88 -8.04 16.77
N HIS A 266 -5.25 -8.52 15.57
CA HIS A 266 -4.66 -9.73 14.99
C HIS A 266 -3.58 -9.47 13.93
N PHE A 267 -3.56 -8.30 13.27
CA PHE A 267 -2.51 -7.93 12.30
C PHE A 267 -1.55 -6.86 12.80
N LEU A 268 -1.97 -6.04 13.76
CA LEU A 268 -1.11 -5.09 14.45
C LEU A 268 -0.61 -5.74 15.74
N GLY A 269 0.50 -6.48 15.62
CA GLY A 269 1.46 -6.57 16.71
C GLY A 269 1.97 -5.17 17.02
N VAL A 270 1.17 -4.37 17.73
CA VAL A 270 1.54 -3.04 18.22
C VAL A 270 2.60 -3.24 19.30
N HIS A 271 3.86 -3.32 18.89
CA HIS A 271 4.93 -2.83 19.74
C HIS A 271 4.78 -1.31 19.80
N TYR A 272 4.07 -0.85 20.83
CA TYR A 272 4.28 0.48 21.39
C TYR A 272 5.75 0.55 21.84
N CYS A 273 6.63 0.98 20.95
CA CYS A 273 7.86 1.63 21.37
C CYS A 273 7.54 3.11 21.50
N THR A 274 7.19 3.49 22.72
CA THR A 274 7.36 4.83 23.24
C THR A 274 8.77 5.33 22.91
N HIS A 275 8.87 6.44 22.18
CA HIS A 275 9.77 7.55 22.49
C HIS A 275 9.33 8.81 21.75
#